data_AF-A0A8C4SAQ3-F1
#
_entry.id   AF-A0A8C4SAQ3-F1
#
_cell.length_a   1.000
_cell.length_b   1.000
_cell.length_c   1.000
_cell.angle_alpha   90.00
_cell.angle_beta   90.00
_cell.angle_gamma   90.00
#
_symmetry.space_group_name_H-M   'P 1'
#
loop_
_entity.id
_entity.type
_entity.pdbx_description
1 polymer ?
#
loop_
_entity_poly.entity_id
_entity_poly.type
_entity_poly.pdbx_seq_one_letter_code
_entity_poly.pdbx_strand_id
1 'polypeptide(L)'
;MNTTLATAMVTAMNELKKDNTNDLKKVATELKKDNKDKETRLFERFDVNFKGMLEKLVEHIEETNSKLKRLDDHINDVSDQLEDVKQGLTARVETAEQMASNADEKATAANSEYKKLGDRLAALEDGCRRNNIRIEGIPEKRESSSPVKFAVELLSKIIGDDFKLDNEIATAYRTKIPSAFKSRSFIVRFERLRCKLDVMALLRHKQEIIFENNLIRIFPDFSPSTAAKRRSYNDIKRMLREADIKYSLLYPAKLKVEVQDGHYIFFSKEEAEKELKKLFPTLFLKVN
;
A
#
# COMPACT_ATOMS: atom_id res chain seq x y z
N MET A 1 141.03 39.28 -25.68
CA MET A 1 140.12 39.67 -24.59
C MET A 1 138.62 39.36 -24.85
N ASN A 2 138.21 38.59 -25.88
CA ASN A 2 136.78 38.45 -26.22
C ASN A 2 136.19 37.02 -26.24
N THR A 3 136.95 35.97 -25.96
CA THR A 3 136.47 34.56 -26.07
C THR A 3 135.90 34.00 -24.76
N THR A 4 136.33 34.49 -23.60
CA THR A 4 135.86 34.02 -22.28
C THR A 4 134.49 34.56 -21.90
N LEU A 5 134.16 35.81 -22.28
CA LEU A 5 132.87 36.44 -21.95
C LEU A 5 131.71 35.85 -22.77
N ALA A 6 131.92 35.61 -24.07
CA ALA A 6 130.90 35.03 -24.96
C ALA A 6 130.54 33.58 -24.56
N THR A 7 131.53 32.79 -24.14
CA THR A 7 131.32 31.41 -23.67
C THR A 7 130.52 31.38 -22.36
N ALA A 8 130.82 32.26 -21.41
CA ALA A 8 130.05 32.38 -20.16
C ALA A 8 128.60 32.83 -20.40
N MET A 9 128.38 33.76 -21.34
CA MET A 9 127.05 34.28 -21.66
C MET A 9 126.18 33.24 -22.38
N VAL A 10 126.77 32.43 -23.26
CA VAL A 10 126.08 31.29 -23.91
C VAL A 10 125.76 30.18 -22.91
N THR A 11 126.65 29.89 -21.95
CA THR A 11 126.38 28.93 -20.87
C THR A 11 125.25 29.42 -19.97
N ALA A 12 125.28 30.69 -19.54
CA ALA A 12 124.21 31.28 -18.72
C ALA A 12 122.86 31.35 -19.47
N MET A 13 122.86 31.67 -20.77
CA MET A 13 121.63 31.62 -21.58
C MET A 13 121.08 30.20 -21.76
N ASN A 14 121.96 29.21 -21.90
CA ASN A 14 121.54 27.80 -21.99
C ASN A 14 121.03 27.26 -20.65
N GLU A 15 121.63 27.66 -19.53
CA GLU A 15 121.15 27.36 -18.18
C GLU A 15 119.79 28.03 -17.92
N LEU A 16 119.64 29.32 -18.22
CA LEU A 16 118.36 30.02 -18.14
C LEU A 16 117.28 29.38 -19.03
N LYS A 17 117.61 28.96 -20.26
CA LYS A 17 116.66 28.22 -21.12
C LYS A 17 116.27 26.88 -20.52
N LYS A 18 117.22 26.18 -19.90
CA LYS A 18 117.00 24.87 -19.25
C LYS A 18 116.13 25.01 -18.00
N ASP A 19 116.34 26.06 -17.21
CA ASP A 19 115.53 26.36 -16.03
C ASP A 19 114.12 26.80 -16.44
N ASN A 20 113.97 27.69 -17.41
CA ASN A 20 112.65 28.11 -17.92
C ASN A 20 111.87 26.93 -18.52
N THR A 21 112.55 26.01 -19.21
CA THR A 21 111.89 24.81 -19.76
C THR A 21 111.55 23.79 -18.66
N ASN A 22 112.32 23.70 -17.59
CA ASN A 22 111.99 22.86 -16.43
C ASN A 22 110.82 23.44 -15.63
N ASP A 23 110.75 24.76 -15.45
CA ASP A 23 109.65 25.44 -14.77
C ASP A 23 108.35 25.36 -15.58
N LEU A 24 108.41 25.59 -16.90
CA LEU A 24 107.26 25.38 -17.79
C LEU A 24 106.77 23.93 -17.77
N LYS A 25 107.69 22.95 -17.69
CA LYS A 25 107.32 21.54 -17.52
C LYS A 25 106.66 21.28 -16.17
N LYS A 26 107.17 21.86 -15.07
CA LYS A 26 106.56 21.76 -13.74
C LYS A 26 105.15 22.34 -13.72
N VAL A 27 104.98 23.57 -14.21
CA VAL A 27 103.66 24.23 -14.30
C VAL A 27 102.71 23.43 -15.16
N ALA A 28 103.15 22.89 -16.30
CA ALA A 28 102.32 22.03 -17.15
C ALA A 28 101.93 20.71 -16.45
N THR A 29 102.83 20.12 -15.64
CA THR A 29 102.50 18.92 -14.86
C THR A 29 101.55 19.21 -13.70
N GLU A 30 101.70 20.35 -13.03
CA GLU A 30 100.79 20.79 -11.96
C GLU A 30 99.41 21.11 -12.51
N LEU A 31 99.31 21.85 -13.62
CA LEU A 31 98.02 22.12 -14.29
C LEU A 31 97.33 20.85 -14.77
N LYS A 32 98.08 19.86 -15.28
CA LYS A 32 97.51 18.55 -15.65
C LYS A 32 97.01 17.80 -14.42
N LYS A 33 97.74 17.87 -13.30
CA LYS A 33 97.33 17.25 -12.04
C LYS A 33 96.08 17.92 -11.47
N ASP A 34 96.04 19.24 -11.42
CA ASP A 34 94.90 20.03 -10.96
C ASP A 34 93.65 19.81 -11.81
N ASN A 35 93.79 19.72 -13.14
CA ASN A 35 92.64 19.40 -14.00
C ASN A 35 92.11 17.99 -13.76
N LYS A 36 93.02 17.02 -13.59
CA LYS A 36 92.63 15.64 -13.26
C LYS A 36 91.94 15.57 -11.89
N ASP A 37 92.45 16.28 -10.89
CA ASP A 37 91.86 16.35 -9.56
C ASP A 37 90.48 17.05 -9.59
N LYS A 38 90.32 18.10 -10.42
CA LYS A 38 89.03 18.78 -10.62
C LYS A 38 87.99 17.89 -11.30
N GLU A 39 88.36 17.18 -12.38
CA GLU A 39 87.48 16.20 -13.02
C GLU A 39 87.06 15.09 -12.05
N THR A 40 88.01 14.57 -11.27
CA THR A 40 87.74 13.52 -10.29
C THR A 40 86.75 13.99 -9.22
N ARG A 41 86.94 15.20 -8.67
CA ARG A 41 86.01 15.80 -7.69
C ARG A 41 84.62 16.08 -8.27
N LEU A 42 84.55 16.48 -9.55
CA LEU A 42 83.29 16.72 -10.24
C LEU A 42 82.51 15.42 -10.43
N PHE A 43 83.19 14.35 -10.85
CA PHE A 43 82.59 13.02 -10.96
C PHE A 43 82.14 12.48 -9.60
N GLU A 44 82.98 12.56 -8.56
CA GLU A 44 82.62 12.13 -7.21
C GLU A 44 81.39 12.89 -6.69
N ARG A 45 81.34 14.21 -6.90
CA ARG A 45 80.19 15.03 -6.48
C ARG A 45 78.92 14.68 -7.27
N PHE A 46 79.06 14.39 -8.56
CA PHE A 46 77.93 13.95 -9.39
C PHE A 46 77.42 12.59 -8.94
N ASP A 47 78.31 11.60 -8.75
CA ASP A 47 77.96 10.27 -8.28
C ASP A 47 77.27 10.29 -6.91
N VAL A 48 77.79 11.08 -5.95
CA VAL A 48 77.17 11.21 -4.63
C VAL A 48 75.77 11.82 -4.73
N ASN A 49 75.57 12.87 -5.55
CA ASN A 49 74.26 13.48 -5.75
C ASN A 49 73.28 12.53 -6.46
N PHE A 50 73.75 11.85 -7.52
CA PHE A 50 72.92 10.94 -8.30
C PHE A 50 72.50 9.73 -7.47
N LYS A 51 73.42 9.19 -6.68
CA LYS A 51 73.15 8.11 -5.72
C LYS A 51 72.14 8.55 -4.66
N GLY A 52 72.31 9.72 -4.04
CA GLY A 52 71.36 10.22 -3.05
C GLY A 52 69.97 10.51 -3.62
N MET A 53 69.86 10.86 -4.90
CA MET A 53 68.58 11.04 -5.58
C MET A 53 67.90 9.70 -5.89
N LEU A 54 68.68 8.68 -6.30
CA LEU A 54 68.19 7.31 -6.50
C LEU A 54 67.71 6.69 -5.20
N GLU A 55 68.44 6.86 -4.10
CA GLU A 55 68.05 6.38 -2.77
C GLU A 55 66.69 6.96 -2.35
N LYS A 56 66.49 8.28 -2.49
CA LYS A 56 65.20 8.92 -2.22
C LYS A 56 64.06 8.40 -3.11
N LEU A 57 64.35 8.11 -4.39
CA LEU A 57 63.36 7.59 -5.32
C LEU A 57 62.92 6.17 -4.92
N VAL A 58 63.87 5.32 -4.55
CA VAL A 58 63.62 3.96 -4.05
C VAL A 58 62.78 4.02 -2.77
N GLU A 59 63.14 4.90 -1.84
CA GLU A 59 62.41 5.09 -0.58
C GLU A 59 60.96 5.52 -0.84
N HIS A 60 60.72 6.43 -1.79
CA HIS A 60 59.36 6.82 -2.20
C HIS A 60 58.59 5.68 -2.88
N ILE A 61 59.25 4.85 -3.69
CA ILE A 61 58.64 3.67 -4.34
C ILE A 61 58.25 2.63 -3.28
N GLU A 62 59.09 2.39 -2.29
CA GLU A 62 58.78 1.49 -1.18
C GLU A 62 57.60 2.01 -0.34
N GLU A 63 57.59 3.30 -0.03
CA GLU A 63 56.52 3.92 0.74
C GLU A 63 55.18 3.87 -0.03
N THR A 64 55.18 4.16 -1.34
CA THR A 64 53.99 4.07 -2.19
C THR A 64 53.50 2.64 -2.34
N ASN A 65 54.39 1.66 -2.51
CA ASN A 65 54.03 0.24 -2.53
C ASN A 65 53.41 -0.22 -1.21
N SER A 66 53.93 0.27 -0.07
CA SER A 66 53.36 -0.06 1.25
C SER A 66 51.94 0.51 1.42
N LYS A 67 51.69 1.73 0.91
CA LYS A 67 50.35 2.36 0.92
C LYS A 67 49.40 1.63 -0.01
N LEU A 68 49.84 1.23 -1.20
CA LEU A 68 49.06 0.42 -2.14
C LEU A 68 48.65 -0.92 -1.54
N LYS A 69 49.56 -1.60 -0.85
CA LYS A 69 49.26 -2.87 -0.18
C LYS A 69 48.19 -2.71 0.91
N ARG A 70 48.29 -1.66 1.74
CA ARG A 70 47.27 -1.37 2.76
C ARG A 70 45.90 -1.07 2.14
N LEU A 71 45.88 -0.37 1.00
CA LEU A 71 44.66 -0.12 0.24
C LEU A 71 44.04 -1.41 -0.29
N ASP A 72 44.86 -2.32 -0.81
CA ASP A 72 44.42 -3.63 -1.29
C ASP A 72 43.82 -4.49 -0.14
N ASP A 73 44.50 -4.53 1.01
CA ASP A 73 44.00 -5.19 2.21
C ASP A 73 42.65 -4.62 2.67
N HIS A 74 42.50 -3.28 2.67
CA HIS A 74 41.24 -2.61 3.01
C HIS A 74 40.13 -2.88 1.99
N ILE A 75 40.45 -2.94 0.69
CA ILE A 75 39.48 -3.25 -0.36
C ILE A 75 38.94 -4.67 -0.16
N ASN A 76 39.80 -5.63 0.17
CA ASN A 76 39.40 -7.01 0.43
C ASN A 76 38.49 -7.10 1.67
N ASP A 77 38.85 -6.45 2.78
CA ASP A 77 38.01 -6.42 4.00
C ASP A 77 36.63 -5.79 3.74
N VAL A 78 36.57 -4.67 3.01
CA VAL A 78 35.30 -4.04 2.64
C VAL A 78 34.48 -4.95 1.71
N SER A 79 35.14 -5.67 0.81
CA SER A 79 34.46 -6.58 -0.11
C SER A 79 33.85 -7.78 0.63
N ASP A 80 34.55 -8.32 1.63
CA ASP A 80 34.06 -9.40 2.48
C ASP A 80 32.86 -8.93 3.34
N GLN A 81 32.98 -7.77 3.98
CA GLN A 81 31.88 -7.16 4.75
C GLN A 81 30.65 -6.88 3.88
N LEU A 82 30.86 -6.45 2.63
CA LEU A 82 29.77 -6.19 1.69
C LEU A 82 29.02 -7.47 1.33
N GLU A 83 29.73 -8.58 1.14
CA GLU A 83 29.10 -9.87 0.83
C GLU A 83 28.31 -10.40 2.04
N ASP A 84 28.84 -10.27 3.26
CA ASP A 84 28.13 -10.62 4.49
C ASP A 84 26.83 -9.81 4.66
N VAL A 85 26.90 -8.49 4.45
CA VAL A 85 25.73 -7.60 4.52
C VAL A 85 24.69 -7.97 3.47
N LYS A 86 25.13 -8.26 2.24
CA LYS A 86 24.25 -8.67 1.14
C LYS A 86 23.55 -9.99 1.43
N GLN A 87 24.25 -10.98 1.95
CA GLN A 87 23.65 -12.26 2.35
C GLN A 87 22.63 -12.07 3.48
N GLY A 88 22.98 -11.28 4.50
CA GLY A 88 22.08 -10.96 5.60
C GLY A 88 20.83 -10.21 5.16
N LEU A 89 20.96 -9.26 4.21
CA LEU A 89 19.82 -8.55 3.62
C LEU A 89 18.94 -9.48 2.79
N THR A 90 19.51 -10.35 1.97
CA THR A 90 18.77 -11.27 1.11
C THR A 90 17.90 -12.21 1.96
N ALA A 91 18.48 -12.84 2.99
CA ALA A 91 17.74 -13.71 3.90
C ALA A 91 16.61 -12.96 4.65
N ARG A 92 16.84 -11.71 5.03
CA ARG A 92 15.82 -10.86 5.67
C ARG A 92 14.68 -10.50 4.70
N VAL A 93 14.99 -10.20 3.45
CA VAL A 93 13.99 -9.91 2.41
C VAL A 93 13.13 -11.14 2.15
N GLU A 94 13.75 -12.30 1.94
CA GLU A 94 13.02 -13.57 1.74
C GLU A 94 12.09 -13.88 2.92
N THR A 95 12.58 -13.70 4.15
CA THR A 95 11.77 -13.90 5.36
C THR A 95 10.60 -12.91 5.43
N ALA A 96 10.85 -11.63 5.11
CA ALA A 96 9.82 -10.60 5.12
C ALA A 96 8.75 -10.85 4.04
N GLU A 97 9.14 -11.26 2.84
CA GLU A 97 8.23 -11.62 1.76
C GLU A 97 7.38 -12.83 2.13
N GLN A 98 7.98 -13.88 2.72
CA GLN A 98 7.23 -15.04 3.19
C GLN A 98 6.24 -14.67 4.31
N MET A 99 6.66 -13.82 5.26
CA MET A 99 5.77 -13.33 6.32
C MET A 99 4.61 -12.51 5.76
N ALA A 100 4.88 -11.63 4.78
CA ALA A 100 3.86 -10.82 4.12
C ALA A 100 2.85 -11.69 3.37
N SER A 101 3.32 -12.68 2.59
CA SER A 101 2.45 -13.64 1.90
C SER A 101 1.57 -14.41 2.87
N ASN A 102 2.16 -14.95 3.94
CA ASN A 102 1.42 -15.69 4.97
C ASN A 102 0.40 -14.80 5.70
N ALA A 103 0.73 -13.52 5.92
CA ALA A 103 -0.19 -12.58 6.54
C ALA A 103 -1.38 -12.25 5.63
N ASP A 104 -1.15 -12.10 4.33
CA ASP A 104 -2.21 -11.85 3.34
C ASP A 104 -3.15 -13.05 3.20
N GLU A 105 -2.61 -14.27 3.15
CA GLU A 105 -3.41 -15.51 3.17
C GLU A 105 -4.29 -15.62 4.43
N LYS A 106 -3.73 -15.30 5.60
CA LYS A 106 -4.49 -15.30 6.85
C LYS A 106 -5.57 -14.21 6.87
N ALA A 107 -5.26 -13.03 6.35
CA ALA A 107 -6.20 -11.91 6.29
C ALA A 107 -7.38 -12.22 5.35
N THR A 108 -7.11 -12.79 4.17
CA THR A 108 -8.14 -13.20 3.21
C THR A 108 -9.01 -14.33 3.77
N ALA A 109 -8.40 -15.34 4.42
CA ALA A 109 -9.13 -16.41 5.11
C ALA A 109 -10.03 -15.86 6.22
N ALA A 110 -9.50 -15.01 7.10
CA ALA A 110 -10.25 -14.38 8.17
C ALA A 110 -11.42 -13.55 7.64
N ASN A 111 -11.19 -12.70 6.63
CA ASN A 111 -12.25 -11.89 6.00
C ASN A 111 -13.37 -12.77 5.43
N SER A 112 -13.02 -13.91 4.83
CA SER A 112 -14.02 -14.86 4.33
C SER A 112 -14.87 -15.46 5.45
N GLU A 113 -14.26 -15.80 6.59
CA GLU A 113 -14.97 -16.33 7.77
C GLU A 113 -15.82 -15.25 8.46
N TYR A 114 -15.32 -14.02 8.59
CA TYR A 114 -16.09 -12.89 9.09
C TYR A 114 -17.35 -12.64 8.25
N LYS A 115 -17.23 -12.72 6.93
CA LYS A 115 -18.39 -12.59 6.02
C LYS A 115 -19.40 -13.71 6.23
N LYS A 116 -18.95 -14.97 6.29
CA LYS A 116 -19.81 -16.13 6.57
C LYS A 116 -20.52 -16.01 7.91
N LEU A 117 -19.80 -15.58 8.95
CA LEU A 117 -20.35 -15.38 10.28
C LEU A 117 -21.40 -14.26 10.29
N GLY A 118 -21.12 -13.14 9.62
CA GLY A 118 -22.06 -12.03 9.47
C GLY A 118 -23.34 -12.45 8.73
N ASP A 119 -23.23 -13.26 7.68
CA ASP A 119 -24.40 -13.77 6.95
C ASP A 119 -25.21 -14.77 7.79
N ARG A 120 -24.55 -15.62 8.58
CA ARG A 120 -25.21 -16.54 9.53
C ARG A 120 -25.94 -15.77 10.64
N LEU A 121 -25.30 -14.76 11.22
CA LEU A 121 -25.90 -13.92 12.25
C LEU A 121 -27.15 -13.20 11.72
N ALA A 122 -27.07 -12.61 10.52
CA ALA A 122 -28.22 -11.98 9.87
C ALA A 122 -29.37 -12.97 9.64
N ALA A 123 -29.06 -14.20 9.20
CA ALA A 123 -30.07 -15.24 9.01
C ALA A 123 -30.73 -15.69 10.32
N LEU A 124 -29.97 -15.80 11.41
CA LEU A 124 -30.52 -16.12 12.74
C LEU A 124 -31.41 -15.01 13.26
N GLU A 125 -30.97 -13.75 13.16
CA GLU A 125 -31.79 -12.59 13.54
C GLU A 125 -33.09 -12.51 12.73
N ASP A 126 -33.01 -12.71 11.41
CA ASP A 126 -34.18 -12.73 10.52
C ASP A 126 -35.12 -13.88 10.89
N GLY A 127 -34.58 -15.03 11.30
CA GLY A 127 -35.36 -16.16 11.84
C GLY A 127 -36.14 -15.77 13.10
N CYS A 128 -35.50 -15.11 14.05
CA CYS A 128 -36.14 -14.63 15.28
C CYS A 128 -37.21 -13.56 15.03
N ARG A 129 -37.04 -12.76 13.96
CA ARG A 129 -37.95 -11.68 13.55
C ARG A 129 -38.98 -12.11 12.50
N ARG A 130 -39.00 -13.37 12.09
CA ARG A 130 -39.84 -13.86 10.97
C ARG A 130 -41.34 -13.59 11.18
N ASN A 131 -41.79 -13.67 12.43
CA ASN A 131 -43.17 -13.40 12.84
C ASN A 131 -43.46 -11.92 13.08
N ASN A 132 -42.50 -11.03 12.89
CA ASN A 132 -42.66 -9.61 13.15
C ASN A 132 -43.06 -8.87 11.86
N ILE A 133 -43.87 -7.82 12.04
CA ILE A 133 -44.05 -6.75 11.07
C ILE A 133 -43.61 -5.43 11.70
N ARG A 134 -43.17 -4.51 10.86
CA ARG A 134 -42.79 -3.15 11.24
C ARG A 134 -43.77 -2.18 10.60
N ILE A 135 -44.28 -1.27 11.43
CA ILE A 135 -45.19 -0.20 11.04
C ILE A 135 -44.51 1.14 11.30
N GLU A 136 -44.43 1.97 10.25
CA GLU A 136 -43.90 3.33 10.31
C GLU A 136 -45.01 4.35 10.04
N GLY A 137 -44.90 5.55 10.63
CA GLY A 137 -45.85 6.64 10.42
C GLY A 137 -46.96 6.76 11.49
N ILE A 138 -46.97 5.89 12.51
CA ILE A 138 -47.95 5.99 13.61
C ILE A 138 -47.57 7.17 14.53
N PRO A 139 -48.47 8.16 14.75
CA PRO A 139 -48.27 9.25 15.69
C PRO A 139 -47.90 8.77 17.09
N GLU A 140 -46.95 9.44 17.77
CA GLU A 140 -46.50 9.03 19.10
C GLU A 140 -47.64 9.08 20.13
N LYS A 141 -47.61 8.17 21.12
CA LYS A 141 -48.55 8.09 22.26
C LYS A 141 -49.98 7.67 21.90
N ARG A 142 -50.24 7.24 20.65
CA ARG A 142 -51.55 6.70 20.24
C ARG A 142 -51.78 5.24 20.67
N GLU A 143 -50.76 4.51 21.11
CA GLU A 143 -50.94 3.12 21.57
C GLU A 143 -51.82 2.97 22.83
N SER A 144 -52.14 4.06 23.52
CA SER A 144 -52.89 4.05 24.80
C SER A 144 -52.26 3.10 25.84
N SER A 145 -53.05 2.50 26.74
CA SER A 145 -52.55 1.62 27.80
C SER A 145 -52.12 0.24 27.32
N SER A 146 -52.59 -0.23 26.15
CA SER A 146 -52.27 -1.55 25.61
C SER A 146 -51.87 -1.50 24.14
N PRO A 147 -50.56 -1.58 23.84
CA PRO A 147 -50.05 -1.64 22.47
C PRO A 147 -50.62 -2.81 21.65
N VAL A 148 -50.89 -3.94 22.29
CA VAL A 148 -51.44 -5.13 21.62
C VAL A 148 -52.86 -4.89 21.14
N LYS A 149 -53.73 -4.33 22.00
CA LYS A 149 -55.10 -3.99 21.61
C LYS A 149 -55.13 -2.98 20.46
N PHE A 150 -54.29 -1.95 20.56
CA PHE A 150 -54.12 -0.99 19.47
C PHE A 150 -53.67 -1.63 18.16
N ALA A 151 -52.74 -2.60 18.22
CA ALA A 151 -52.29 -3.31 17.03
C ALA A 151 -53.42 -4.13 16.37
N VAL A 152 -54.26 -4.80 17.17
CA VAL A 152 -55.44 -5.54 16.68
C VAL A 152 -56.42 -4.57 16.01
N GLU A 153 -56.81 -3.50 16.71
CA GLU A 153 -57.75 -2.49 16.19
C GLU A 153 -57.26 -1.84 14.89
N LEU A 154 -55.97 -1.47 14.84
CA LEU A 154 -55.36 -0.85 13.67
C LEU A 154 -55.37 -1.81 12.47
N LEU A 155 -54.92 -3.05 12.65
CA LEU A 155 -54.83 -4.02 11.56
C LEU A 155 -56.21 -4.47 11.07
N SER A 156 -57.17 -4.70 11.98
CA SER A 156 -58.55 -5.03 11.62
C SER A 156 -59.18 -3.91 10.78
N LYS A 157 -58.98 -2.64 11.15
CA LYS A 157 -59.48 -1.49 10.38
C LYS A 157 -58.88 -1.40 8.96
N ILE A 158 -57.62 -1.79 8.79
CA ILE A 158 -56.94 -1.72 7.49
C ILE A 158 -57.34 -2.88 6.57
N ILE A 159 -57.41 -4.08 7.14
CA ILE A 159 -57.61 -5.34 6.40
C ILE A 159 -59.11 -5.57 6.13
N GLY A 160 -59.98 -5.20 7.08
CA GLY A 160 -61.41 -5.48 7.08
C GLY A 160 -61.79 -6.49 8.18
N ASP A 161 -63.03 -6.40 8.66
CA ASP A 161 -63.53 -7.19 9.81
C ASP A 161 -63.67 -8.69 9.53
N ASP A 162 -63.56 -9.11 8.26
CA ASP A 162 -63.65 -10.52 7.86
C ASP A 162 -62.48 -11.36 8.39
N PHE A 163 -61.34 -10.72 8.71
CA PHE A 163 -60.15 -11.40 9.23
C PHE A 163 -59.99 -11.17 10.73
N LYS A 164 -60.31 -12.20 11.52
CA LYS A 164 -60.20 -12.14 12.99
C LYS A 164 -58.73 -12.24 13.43
N LEU A 165 -58.23 -11.17 14.03
CA LEU A 165 -56.89 -11.05 14.62
C LEU A 165 -56.84 -11.38 16.11
N ASP A 166 -57.97 -11.75 16.71
CA ASP A 166 -58.08 -12.05 18.13
C ASP A 166 -57.10 -13.16 18.53
N ASN A 167 -56.28 -12.89 19.55
CA ASN A 167 -55.24 -13.79 20.07
C ASN A 167 -54.11 -14.17 19.08
N GLU A 168 -54.01 -13.50 17.93
CA GLU A 168 -52.92 -13.74 16.96
C GLU A 168 -51.68 -12.89 17.20
N ILE A 169 -51.82 -11.81 17.98
CA ILE A 169 -50.74 -10.88 18.30
C ILE A 169 -50.19 -11.23 19.67
N ALA A 170 -48.95 -11.70 19.69
CA ALA A 170 -48.21 -12.05 20.91
C ALA A 170 -47.82 -10.79 21.70
N THR A 171 -47.17 -9.86 21.00
CA THR A 171 -46.61 -8.65 21.59
C THR A 171 -46.57 -7.53 20.57
N ALA A 172 -46.69 -6.30 21.05
CA ALA A 172 -46.53 -5.11 20.24
C ALA A 172 -45.80 -4.03 21.06
N TYR A 173 -44.85 -3.34 20.45
CA TYR A 173 -44.04 -2.33 21.14
C TYR A 173 -43.39 -1.35 20.16
N ARG A 174 -43.02 -0.16 20.65
CA ARG A 174 -42.22 0.80 19.89
C ARG A 174 -40.73 0.55 20.06
N THR A 175 -39.95 0.77 19.00
CA THR A 175 -38.48 0.72 19.07
C THR A 175 -37.94 1.78 20.02
N LYS A 176 -36.88 1.45 20.77
CA LYS A 176 -36.32 2.34 21.80
C LYS A 176 -35.67 3.61 21.26
N ILE A 177 -35.16 3.59 20.03
CA ILE A 177 -34.39 4.70 19.44
C ILE A 177 -35.36 5.78 18.94
N PRO A 178 -35.42 6.97 19.57
CA PRO A 178 -36.20 8.09 19.08
C PRO A 178 -35.54 8.66 17.82
N SER A 179 -36.33 9.02 16.81
CA SER A 179 -35.84 9.85 15.72
C SER A 179 -36.32 11.27 15.97
N ALA A 180 -35.42 12.25 15.88
CA ALA A 180 -35.75 13.66 16.11
C ALA A 180 -36.83 14.22 15.17
N PHE A 181 -37.03 13.59 14.00
CA PHE A 181 -37.91 14.08 12.95
C PHE A 181 -38.96 13.05 12.48
N LYS A 182 -38.97 11.84 13.05
CA LYS A 182 -39.88 10.75 12.63
C LYS A 182 -40.42 9.98 13.83
N SER A 183 -41.69 9.65 13.78
CA SER A 183 -42.31 8.76 14.76
C SER A 183 -41.59 7.41 14.81
N ARG A 184 -41.34 6.90 16.02
CA ARG A 184 -40.67 5.60 16.21
C ARG A 184 -41.44 4.46 15.53
N SER A 185 -40.71 3.51 14.94
CA SER A 185 -41.35 2.33 14.37
C SER A 185 -42.10 1.54 15.45
N PHE A 186 -43.27 1.04 15.08
CA PHE A 186 -44.07 0.14 15.89
C PHE A 186 -43.90 -1.29 15.39
N ILE A 187 -43.43 -2.19 16.25
CA ILE A 187 -43.20 -3.60 15.93
C ILE A 187 -44.35 -4.41 16.50
N VAL A 188 -44.93 -5.26 15.66
CA VAL A 188 -45.99 -6.20 16.04
C VAL A 188 -45.49 -7.60 15.75
N ARG A 189 -45.49 -8.47 16.77
CA ARG A 189 -45.11 -9.88 16.67
C ARG A 189 -46.36 -10.74 16.72
N PHE A 190 -46.51 -11.58 15.71
CA PHE A 190 -47.58 -12.57 15.65
C PHE A 190 -47.16 -13.86 16.36
N GLU A 191 -48.14 -14.55 16.95
CA GLU A 191 -47.94 -15.90 17.50
C GLU A 191 -47.64 -16.89 16.37
N ARG A 192 -48.47 -16.89 15.32
CA ARG A 192 -48.36 -17.80 14.19
C ARG A 192 -47.85 -17.09 12.95
N LEU A 193 -46.81 -17.67 12.33
CA LEU A 193 -46.26 -17.17 11.07
C LEU A 193 -47.32 -17.12 9.96
N ARG A 194 -48.24 -18.10 9.93
CA ARG A 194 -49.29 -18.18 8.91
C ARG A 194 -50.17 -16.94 8.92
N CYS A 195 -50.66 -16.55 10.11
CA CYS A 195 -51.45 -15.33 10.30
C CYS A 195 -50.70 -14.10 9.77
N LYS A 196 -49.42 -13.94 10.15
CA LYS A 196 -48.59 -12.85 9.63
C LYS A 196 -48.49 -12.85 8.10
N LEU A 197 -48.37 -14.01 7.46
CA LEU A 197 -48.28 -14.10 6.00
C LEU A 197 -49.61 -13.75 5.31
N ASP A 198 -50.73 -14.18 5.87
CA ASP A 198 -52.07 -13.88 5.34
C ASP A 198 -52.37 -12.38 5.49
N VAL A 199 -52.07 -11.78 6.65
CA VAL A 199 -52.12 -10.33 6.88
C VAL A 199 -51.28 -9.58 5.85
N MET A 200 -50.01 -9.96 5.67
CA MET A 200 -49.14 -9.32 4.69
C MET A 200 -49.64 -9.48 3.25
N ALA A 201 -50.32 -10.59 2.93
CA ALA A 201 -50.92 -10.79 1.62
C ALA A 201 -52.07 -9.82 1.37
N LEU A 202 -52.96 -9.64 2.35
CA LEU A 202 -54.07 -8.68 2.28
C LEU A 202 -53.56 -7.24 2.17
N LEU A 203 -52.50 -6.90 2.90
CA LEU A 203 -51.85 -5.59 2.83
C LEU A 203 -51.23 -5.29 1.46
N ARG A 204 -50.78 -6.29 0.70
CA ARG A 204 -50.20 -6.07 -0.65
C ARG A 204 -51.20 -5.52 -1.66
N HIS A 205 -52.49 -5.78 -1.47
CA HIS A 205 -53.55 -5.27 -2.35
C HIS A 205 -53.97 -3.84 -2.00
N LYS A 206 -53.51 -3.30 -0.87
CA LYS A 206 -53.76 -1.91 -0.46
C LYS A 206 -52.61 -1.04 -0.99
N GLN A 207 -52.94 -0.03 -1.80
CA GLN A 207 -51.94 0.88 -2.37
C GLN A 207 -51.44 1.88 -1.32
N GLU A 208 -52.36 2.58 -0.66
CA GLU A 208 -52.05 3.56 0.38
C GLU A 208 -52.84 3.24 1.64
N ILE A 209 -52.15 3.30 2.79
CA ILE A 209 -52.75 3.06 4.10
C ILE A 209 -52.65 4.38 4.86
N ILE A 210 -53.79 5.05 5.02
CA ILE A 210 -53.88 6.32 5.74
C ILE A 210 -54.54 6.07 7.10
N PHE A 211 -53.91 6.59 8.15
CA PHE A 211 -54.43 6.54 9.51
C PHE A 211 -54.26 7.92 10.15
N GLU A 212 -55.36 8.52 10.62
CA GLU A 212 -55.35 9.85 11.25
C GLU A 212 -54.57 10.89 10.42
N ASN A 213 -54.84 10.94 9.10
CA ASN A 213 -54.17 11.81 8.13
C ASN A 213 -52.65 11.58 7.95
N ASN A 214 -52.11 10.49 8.49
CA ASN A 214 -50.72 10.09 8.32
C ASN A 214 -50.61 8.88 7.40
N LEU A 215 -49.66 8.94 6.45
CA LEU A 215 -49.31 7.80 5.62
C LEU A 215 -48.57 6.76 6.45
N ILE A 216 -49.18 5.58 6.61
CA ILE A 216 -48.59 4.44 7.29
C ILE A 216 -47.91 3.53 6.28
N ARG A 217 -46.72 3.03 6.64
CA ARG A 217 -46.00 2.00 5.88
C ARG A 217 -45.86 0.74 6.71
N ILE A 218 -46.34 -0.38 6.19
CA ILE A 218 -46.24 -1.69 6.83
C ILE A 218 -45.36 -2.60 5.98
N PHE A 219 -44.36 -3.21 6.58
CA PHE A 219 -43.43 -4.12 5.90
C PHE A 219 -42.88 -5.17 6.86
N PRO A 220 -42.28 -6.27 6.34
CA PRO A 220 -41.69 -7.29 7.22
C PRO A 220 -40.49 -6.71 7.98
N ASP A 221 -40.31 -7.12 9.23
CA ASP A 221 -39.17 -6.69 10.06
C ASP A 221 -37.95 -7.58 9.79
N PHE A 222 -36.91 -7.00 9.19
CA PHE A 222 -35.63 -7.67 8.90
C PHE A 222 -34.53 -7.18 9.85
N SER A 223 -33.45 -7.94 9.92
CA SER A 223 -32.18 -7.55 10.52
C SER A 223 -31.62 -6.29 9.82
N PRO A 224 -30.83 -5.46 10.51
CA PRO A 224 -30.23 -4.27 9.91
C PRO A 224 -29.40 -4.59 8.65
N SER A 225 -28.65 -5.70 8.67
CA SER A 225 -27.86 -6.17 7.54
C SER A 225 -28.73 -6.49 6.32
N THR A 226 -29.77 -7.32 6.50
CA THR A 226 -30.70 -7.67 5.41
C THR A 226 -31.47 -6.44 4.92
N ALA A 227 -31.90 -5.55 5.82
CA ALA A 227 -32.58 -4.31 5.46
C ALA A 227 -31.68 -3.37 4.62
N ALA A 228 -30.40 -3.25 4.98
CA ALA A 228 -29.43 -2.48 4.21
C ALA A 228 -29.19 -3.08 2.82
N LYS A 229 -28.99 -4.41 2.73
CA LYS A 229 -28.88 -5.13 1.44
C LYS A 229 -30.11 -4.95 0.57
N ARG A 230 -31.33 -4.94 1.14
CA ARG A 230 -32.56 -4.70 0.37
C ARG A 230 -32.73 -3.24 -0.06
N ARG A 231 -32.22 -2.30 0.74
CA ARG A 231 -32.23 -0.86 0.43
C ARG A 231 -31.31 -0.52 -0.74
N SER A 232 -30.20 -1.23 -0.91
CA SER A 232 -29.26 -0.97 -2.02
C SER A 232 -29.91 -1.16 -3.41
N TYR A 233 -30.93 -2.03 -3.51
CA TYR A 233 -31.73 -2.23 -4.72
C TYR A 233 -32.77 -1.13 -5.00
N ASN A 234 -32.91 -0.12 -4.15
CA ASN A 234 -33.96 0.90 -4.31
C ASN A 234 -33.88 1.64 -5.65
N ASP A 235 -32.68 1.94 -6.12
CA ASP A 235 -32.49 2.63 -7.40
C ASP A 235 -32.92 1.75 -8.57
N ILE A 236 -32.47 0.49 -8.59
CA ILE A 236 -32.87 -0.48 -9.63
C ILE A 236 -34.38 -0.69 -9.63
N LYS A 237 -35.01 -0.84 -8.45
CA LYS A 237 -36.46 -0.99 -8.34
C LYS A 237 -37.22 0.23 -8.86
N ARG A 238 -36.70 1.44 -8.63
CA ARG A 238 -37.28 2.68 -9.17
C ARG A 238 -37.25 2.65 -10.70
N MET A 239 -36.11 2.33 -11.29
CA MET A 239 -35.96 2.22 -12.75
C MET A 239 -36.87 1.16 -13.36
N LEU A 240 -36.96 -0.03 -12.76
CA LEU A 240 -37.85 -1.10 -13.22
C LEU A 240 -39.33 -0.69 -13.13
N ARG A 241 -39.73 0.05 -12.08
CA ARG A 241 -41.09 0.58 -11.94
C ARG A 241 -41.39 1.64 -13.01
N GLU A 242 -40.47 2.55 -13.29
CA GLU A 242 -40.65 3.59 -14.31
C GLU A 242 -40.77 3.03 -15.73
N ALA A 243 -40.22 1.85 -15.97
CA ALA A 243 -40.31 1.13 -17.23
C ALA A 243 -41.43 0.06 -17.27
N ASP A 244 -42.29 0.01 -16.25
CA ASP A 244 -43.38 -0.96 -16.11
C ASP A 244 -42.94 -2.43 -16.19
N ILE A 245 -41.72 -2.73 -15.73
CA ILE A 245 -41.18 -4.09 -15.66
C ILE A 245 -41.54 -4.70 -14.32
N LYS A 246 -42.19 -5.86 -14.34
CA LYS A 246 -42.55 -6.61 -13.12
C LYS A 246 -41.29 -7.13 -12.43
N TYR A 247 -41.19 -6.86 -11.13
CA TYR A 247 -40.08 -7.31 -10.31
C TYR A 247 -40.55 -7.74 -8.91
N SER A 248 -39.70 -8.50 -8.23
CA SER A 248 -39.90 -8.93 -6.85
C SER A 248 -38.57 -9.04 -6.13
N LEU A 249 -38.52 -8.65 -4.85
CA LEU A 249 -37.31 -8.77 -4.04
C LEU A 249 -37.47 -9.92 -3.04
N LEU A 250 -36.90 -11.06 -3.38
CA LEU A 250 -36.96 -12.28 -2.59
C LEU A 250 -36.02 -12.21 -1.38
N TYR A 251 -36.34 -12.97 -0.33
CA TYR A 251 -35.47 -13.10 0.83
C TYR A 251 -34.16 -13.83 0.47
N PRO A 252 -33.02 -13.45 1.06
CA PRO A 252 -32.82 -12.27 1.92
C PRO A 252 -32.79 -10.95 1.14
N ALA A 253 -32.13 -10.90 -0.01
CA ALA A 253 -32.07 -9.73 -0.89
C ALA A 253 -31.74 -10.14 -2.34
N LYS A 254 -32.57 -11.00 -2.95
CA LYS A 254 -32.40 -11.45 -4.34
C LYS A 254 -33.42 -10.77 -5.23
N LEU A 255 -32.97 -10.08 -6.28
CA LEU A 255 -33.86 -9.38 -7.20
C LEU A 255 -34.33 -10.35 -8.28
N LYS A 256 -35.63 -10.63 -8.31
CA LYS A 256 -36.31 -11.34 -9.41
C LYS A 256 -36.89 -10.30 -10.37
N VAL A 257 -36.52 -10.37 -11.64
CA VAL A 257 -37.09 -9.53 -12.71
C VAL A 257 -37.79 -10.44 -13.71
N GLU A 258 -39.05 -10.13 -14.02
CA GLU A 258 -39.83 -10.89 -15.00
C GLU A 258 -39.66 -10.29 -16.39
N VAL A 259 -39.41 -11.16 -17.37
CA VAL A 259 -39.16 -10.82 -18.77
C VAL A 259 -40.05 -11.73 -19.63
N GLN A 260 -40.25 -11.40 -20.91
CA GLN A 260 -41.12 -12.16 -21.81
C GLN A 260 -40.81 -13.68 -21.82
N ASP A 261 -39.53 -14.06 -21.76
CA ASP A 261 -39.07 -15.46 -21.79
C ASP A 261 -38.87 -16.10 -20.40
N GLY A 262 -39.39 -15.48 -19.34
CA GLY A 262 -39.34 -16.04 -17.98
C GLY A 262 -38.91 -15.04 -16.92
N HIS A 263 -37.85 -15.35 -16.18
CA HIS A 263 -37.36 -14.47 -15.12
C HIS A 263 -35.87 -14.63 -14.86
N TYR A 264 -35.22 -13.51 -14.49
CA TYR A 264 -33.84 -13.50 -13.99
C TYR A 264 -33.84 -13.31 -12.48
N ILE A 265 -32.92 -13.98 -11.79
CA ILE A 265 -32.68 -13.81 -10.35
C ILE A 265 -31.24 -13.37 -10.15
N PHE A 266 -31.07 -12.19 -9.57
CA PHE A 266 -29.76 -11.61 -9.25
C PHE A 266 -29.49 -11.71 -7.75
N PHE A 267 -28.25 -12.07 -7.40
CA PHE A 267 -27.82 -12.27 -6.02
C PHE A 267 -27.11 -11.05 -5.43
N SER A 268 -26.58 -10.18 -6.29
CA SER A 268 -26.01 -8.90 -5.89
C SER A 268 -26.55 -7.72 -6.71
N LYS A 269 -26.38 -6.52 -6.16
CA LYS A 269 -26.73 -5.27 -6.84
C LYS A 269 -25.87 -5.09 -8.09
N GLU A 270 -24.56 -5.34 -7.96
CA GLU A 270 -23.58 -5.15 -9.03
C GLU A 270 -23.85 -6.08 -10.21
N GLU A 271 -24.19 -7.34 -9.92
CA GLU A 271 -24.63 -8.33 -10.91
C GLU A 271 -25.90 -7.86 -11.63
N ALA A 272 -26.91 -7.42 -10.87
CA ALA A 272 -28.16 -6.91 -11.43
C ALA A 272 -27.93 -5.69 -12.33
N GLU A 273 -27.11 -4.72 -11.91
CA GLU A 273 -26.80 -3.54 -12.74
C GLU A 273 -26.08 -3.91 -14.04
N LYS A 274 -25.10 -4.81 -13.96
CA LYS A 274 -24.32 -5.23 -15.14
C LYS A 274 -25.20 -5.93 -16.17
N GLU A 275 -26.04 -6.86 -15.73
CA GLU A 275 -26.89 -7.62 -16.65
C GLU A 275 -28.12 -6.82 -17.12
N LEU A 276 -28.73 -6.01 -16.26
CA LEU A 276 -29.85 -5.14 -16.68
C LEU A 276 -29.39 -4.06 -17.67
N LYS A 277 -28.15 -3.57 -17.59
CA LYS A 277 -27.57 -2.66 -18.59
C LYS A 277 -27.48 -3.30 -19.98
N LYS A 278 -27.21 -4.61 -20.04
CA LYS A 278 -27.16 -5.35 -21.31
C LYS A 278 -28.56 -5.64 -21.85
N LEU A 279 -29.46 -6.10 -20.97
CA LEU A 279 -30.81 -6.54 -21.34
C LEU A 279 -31.72 -5.36 -21.67
N PHE A 280 -31.60 -4.26 -20.94
CA PHE A 280 -32.42 -3.06 -21.11
C PHE A 280 -31.55 -1.80 -21.08
N PRO A 281 -30.78 -1.53 -22.16
CA PRO A 281 -29.89 -0.36 -22.21
C PRO A 281 -30.62 0.95 -21.95
N THR A 282 -31.87 1.05 -22.43
CA THR A 282 -32.75 2.22 -22.29
C THR A 282 -33.07 2.60 -20.85
N LEU A 283 -33.01 1.67 -19.89
CA LEU A 283 -33.22 1.98 -18.47
C LEU A 283 -32.11 2.89 -17.93
N PHE A 284 -30.88 2.73 -18.42
CA PHE A 284 -29.71 3.40 -17.89
C PHE A 284 -29.30 4.65 -18.69
N LEU A 285 -30.01 4.97 -19.78
CA LEU A 285 -29.73 6.15 -20.62
C LEU A 285 -30.31 7.46 -20.07
N LYS A 286 -31.17 7.43 -19.05
CA LYS A 286 -31.78 8.62 -18.44
C LYS A 286 -30.98 9.24 -17.28
N VAL A 287 -29.72 8.83 -17.10
CA VAL A 287 -28.82 9.44 -16.11
C VAL A 287 -27.81 10.33 -16.84
N ASN A 288 -28.28 11.49 -17.29
CA ASN A 288 -27.49 12.68 -17.58
C ASN A 288 -28.34 13.91 -17.26
#